data_AF-A0A395WCU0-F1
#
_entry.id   AF-A0A395WCU0-F1
#
_cell.length_a   1.000
_cell.length_b   1.000
_cell.length_c   1.000
_cell.angle_alpha   90.00
_cell.angle_beta   90.00
_cell.angle_gamma   90.00
#
_symmetry.space_group_name_H-M   'P 1'
#
loop_
_entity.id
_entity.type
_entity.pdbx_description
1 polymer ?
#
loop_
_entity_poly.entity_id
_entity_poly.type
_entity_poly.pdbx_seq_one_letter_code
_entity_poly.pdbx_strand_id
1 'polypeptide(L)' 'MPRPRTSNVQINIAIPGEWKKELENLARIYSVEEGKTITFLDLMRRGIQEKYQLKDVNDHEE' A
#
# COMPACT_ATOMS: atom_id res chain seq x y z
N MET A 1 22.13 -23.02 -1.65
CA MET A 1 21.78 -21.60 -1.46
C MET A 1 20.74 -21.45 -0.37
N PRO A 2 20.95 -20.62 0.65
CA PRO A 2 19.88 -20.19 1.55
C PRO A 2 18.90 -19.31 0.77
N ARG A 3 17.60 -19.63 0.82
CA ARG A 3 16.55 -18.81 0.20
C ARG A 3 16.48 -17.44 0.92
N PRO A 4 16.37 -16.31 0.21
CA PRO A 4 16.09 -15.02 0.86
C PRO A 4 14.77 -15.14 1.62
N ARG A 5 14.79 -14.85 2.92
CA ARG A 5 13.58 -14.77 3.75
C ARG A 5 12.95 -13.38 3.59
N THR A 6 12.55 -13.03 2.38
CA THR A 6 11.52 -11.99 2.24
C THR A 6 10.19 -12.70 2.45
N SER A 7 9.75 -12.77 3.71
CA SER A 7 8.39 -13.20 4.02
C SER A 7 7.45 -12.12 3.48
N ASN A 8 7.15 -12.18 2.18
CA ASN A 8 6.12 -11.35 1.57
C ASN A 8 4.79 -11.81 2.17
N VAL A 9 4.41 -11.18 3.29
CA VAL A 9 3.19 -11.51 4.01
C VAL A 9 2.03 -10.99 3.16
N GLN A 10 1.30 -11.90 2.54
CA GLN A 10 0.04 -11.58 1.89
C GLN A 10 -1.03 -11.45 2.98
N ILE A 11 -1.61 -10.26 3.12
CA ILE A 11 -2.68 -9.99 4.07
C ILE A 11 -3.96 -9.78 3.26
N ASN A 12 -4.94 -10.67 3.47
CA ASN A 12 -6.28 -10.49 2.90
C ASN A 12 -7.08 -9.58 3.82
N ILE A 13 -7.62 -8.49 3.28
CA ILE A 13 -8.49 -7.55 3.99
C ILE A 13 -9.83 -7.44 3.27
N ALA A 14 -10.91 -7.44 4.04
CA ALA A 14 -12.24 -7.13 3.53
C ALA A 14 -12.54 -5.65 3.79
N ILE A 15 -12.97 -4.94 2.76
CA ILE A 15 -13.30 -3.52 2.83
C ILE A 15 -14.79 -3.34 2.49
N PRO A 16 -15.55 -2.55 3.28
CA PRO A 16 -16.92 -2.20 2.93
C PRO A 16 -17.00 -1.52 1.55
N GLY A 17 -18.08 -1.77 0.80
CA GLY A 17 -18.24 -1.21 -0.55
C GLY A 17 -18.23 0.33 -0.58
N GLU A 18 -18.68 0.98 0.48
CA GLU A 18 -18.68 2.45 0.61
C GLU A 18 -17.26 3.01 0.70
N TRP A 19 -16.39 2.37 1.49
CA TRP A 19 -14.99 2.78 1.64
C TRP A 19 -14.19 2.66 0.35
N LYS A 20 -14.53 1.68 -0.50
CA LYS A 20 -13.90 1.55 -1.83
C LYS A 20 -14.09 2.83 -2.66
N LYS A 21 -15.31 3.38 -2.66
CA LYS A 21 -15.64 4.59 -3.42
C LYS A 21 -14.92 5.83 -2.88
N GLU A 22 -14.82 5.95 -1.56
CA GLU A 22 -14.07 7.05 -0.93
C GLU A 22 -12.57 6.95 -1.21
N LEU A 23 -11.98 5.74 -1.11
CA LEU A 23 -10.57 5.50 -1.40
C LEU A 23 -10.22 5.75 -2.88
N GLU A 24 -11.10 5.38 -3.82
CA GLU A 24 -10.92 5.72 -5.24
C GLU A 24 -10.92 7.24 -5.49
N ASN A 25 -11.78 7.98 -4.80
CA ASN A 25 -11.82 9.44 -4.91
C ASN A 25 -10.55 10.08 -4.33
N LEU A 26 -10.10 9.62 -3.16
CA LEU A 26 -8.85 10.05 -2.55
C LEU A 26 -7.65 9.75 -3.45
N ALA A 27 -7.56 8.54 -3.98
CA ALA A 27 -6.48 8.16 -4.90
C ALA A 27 -6.44 9.07 -6.13
N ARG A 28 -7.60 9.48 -6.66
CA ARG A 28 -7.67 10.40 -7.79
C ARG A 28 -7.18 11.81 -7.44
N ILE A 29 -7.52 12.33 -6.27
CA ILE A 29 -7.06 13.65 -5.81
C ILE A 29 -5.54 13.63 -5.60
N TYR A 30 -5.04 12.67 -4.83
CA TYR A 30 -3.60 12.49 -4.60
C TYR A 30 -2.82 12.28 -5.90
N SER A 31 -3.39 11.53 -6.85
CA SER A 31 -2.76 11.30 -8.16
C SER A 31 -2.55 12.60 -8.93
N VAL A 32 -3.48 13.55 -8.81
CA VAL A 32 -3.35 14.88 -9.42
C VAL A 32 -2.34 15.74 -8.65
N GLU A 33 -2.35 15.69 -7.31
CA GLU A 33 -1.43 16.48 -6.46
C GLU A 33 0.03 16.03 -6.55
N GLU A 34 0.31 14.71 -6.48
CA GLU A 34 1.67 14.17 -6.63
C GLU A 34 2.12 14.07 -8.11
N GLY A 35 1.20 14.27 -9.08
CA GLY A 35 1.47 14.12 -10.51
C GLY A 35 1.85 12.69 -10.92
N LYS A 36 1.54 11.70 -10.08
CA LYS A 36 1.84 10.28 -10.27
C LYS A 36 0.55 9.47 -10.27
N THR A 37 0.54 8.33 -10.96
CA THR A 37 -0.61 7.41 -10.94
C THR A 37 -0.69 6.70 -9.59
N ILE A 38 -1.36 7.33 -8.62
CA ILE A 38 -1.59 6.75 -7.30
C ILE A 38 -2.88 5.93 -7.36
N THR A 39 -2.79 4.66 -6.96
CA THR A 39 -3.94 3.76 -6.91
C THR A 39 -4.42 3.61 -5.48
N PHE A 40 -5.69 3.23 -5.29
CA PHE A 40 -6.23 2.96 -3.95
C PHE A 40 -5.42 1.89 -3.19
N LEU A 41 -4.81 0.93 -3.92
CA LEU A 41 -3.93 -0.08 -3.35
C LEU A 41 -2.65 0.53 -2.79
N ASP A 42 -2.09 1.55 -3.45
CA ASP A 42 -0.89 2.25 -2.98
C ASP A 42 -1.17 3.00 -1.67
N LEU A 43 -2.33 3.66 -1.59
CA LEU A 43 -2.80 4.30 -0.35
C LEU A 43 -2.99 3.29 0.78
N MET A 44 -3.59 2.13 0.49
CA MET A 44 -3.77 1.08 1.49
C MET A 44 -2.44 0.49 1.96
N ARG A 45 -1.47 0.29 1.06
CA ARG A 45 -0.12 -0.17 1.42
C ARG A 45 0.56 0.84 2.32
N ARG A 46 0.62 2.11 1.92
CA ARG A 46 1.22 3.18 2.73
C ARG A 46 0.53 3.32 4.09
N GLY A 47 -0.81 3.32 4.13
CA GLY A 47 -1.57 3.44 5.37
C GLY A 47 -1.35 2.27 6.33
N ILE A 48 -1.27 1.04 5.81
CA ILE A 48 -0.96 -0.14 6.62
C ILE A 48 0.50 -0.12 7.09
N GLN A 49 1.43 0.26 6.22
CA GLN A 49 2.85 0.38 6.55
C GLN A 49 3.06 1.42 7.66
N GLU A 50 2.46 2.60 7.53
CA GLU A 50 2.56 3.68 8.51
C GLU A 50 1.91 3.31 9.84
N LYS A 51 0.68 2.79 9.82
CA LYS A 51 -0.06 2.42 11.04
C LYS A 51 0.66 1.36 11.86
N TYR A 52 1.25 0.36 11.20
CA TYR A 52 1.91 -0.76 11.87
C TYR A 52 3.43 -0.61 11.92
N GLN A 53 3.98 0.55 11.52
CA GLN A 53 5.42 0.79 11.40
C GLN A 53 6.15 -0.35 10.67
N LEU A 54 5.48 -0.96 9.69
CA LEU A 54 6.08 -2.02 8.89
C LEU A 54 7.16 -1.35 8.05
N LYS A 55 8.44 -1.67 8.35
CA LYS A 55 9.56 -1.22 7.52
C LYS A 55 9.30 -1.66 6.08
N ASP A 56 9.60 -0.78 5.13
CA ASP A 56 9.61 -1.13 3.73
C ASP A 56 10.46 -2.38 3.54
N VAL A 57 9.84 -3.47 3.11
CA VAL A 57 10.55 -4.68 2.68
C VAL A 57 11.38 -4.44 1.41
N ASN A 58 11.25 -3.24 0.82
CA ASN A 58 12.04 -2.78 -0.31
C ASN A 58 13.39 -2.13 0.11
N ASP A 59 13.68 -2.02 1.41
CA ASP A 59 14.98 -1.54 1.92
C ASP A 59 16.06 -2.65 1.93
N HIS A 60 15.81 -3.77 1.24
CA HIS A 60 16.75 -4.89 1.08
C HIS A 60 17.49 -4.86 -0.26
N GLU A 61 17.79 -3.66 -0.75
CA GLU A 61 18.67 -3.46 -1.90
C GLU A 61 19.77 -2.44 -1.55
N GLU A 62 20.64 -2.81 -0.60
CA GLU A 62 22.07 -2.49 -0.59
C GLU A 62 22.86 -3.61 0.11
#